data_AF-A0A0G1NI44-F1
#
_entry.id   AF-A0A0G1NI44-F1
#
_cell.length_a   1.000
_cell.length_b   1.000
_cell.length_c   1.000
_cell.angle_alpha   90.00
_cell.angle_beta   90.00
_cell.angle_gamma   90.00
#
_symmetry.space_group_name_H-M   'P 1'
#
loop_
_entity.id
_entity.type
_entity.pdbx_description
1 polymer ?
#
loop_
_entity_poly.entity_id
_entity_poly.type
_entity_poly.pdbx_seq_one_letter_code
_entity_poly.pdbx_strand_id
1 'polypeptide(L)'
;MSSKHSWLIIMCSLGLFVLALIDNNPAQLSLMTALSATILFFDSKGRHILGWAFVLIICVFSQWGIGQFILQQDLGLRLIGESILGSSINGVAKFGNGIVRGYGPFEHANIFGGICLLALIVVEPLLTYSRNTLIRNVIIFTLGLGVFVSFSRAAILGWFVLALVVGILYRGRRHARTMGIIILLFMIVLWPLLLQRLNDSRDVAVSERIRGYLWSAEIMKTHSAWYGLGLYNYKMELRNYLNDQAISYHPWEIDYVHSVPLMVMAQTGMLSGGMLIIAILFWLVKILPGRAVIMMGSLLPVLSLDHFYITQPVALMYLTLAVIILRSKKTNQIKCV
;
A
#
# COMPACT_ATOMS: atom_id res chain seq x y z
N MET A 1 -26.24 -10.48 -15.75
CA MET A 1 -27.06 -9.31 -15.34
C MET A 1 -26.92 -8.24 -16.42
N SER A 2 -28.00 -7.56 -16.80
CA SER A 2 -27.97 -6.57 -17.89
C SER A 2 -27.09 -5.37 -17.53
N SER A 3 -26.41 -4.78 -18.53
CA SER A 3 -25.42 -3.71 -18.38
C SER A 3 -25.92 -2.45 -17.66
N LYS A 4 -27.25 -2.28 -17.55
CA LYS A 4 -27.87 -1.13 -16.87
C LYS A 4 -27.74 -1.18 -15.35
N HIS A 5 -27.69 -2.37 -14.75
CA HIS A 5 -27.57 -2.52 -13.29
C HIS A 5 -26.14 -2.32 -12.78
N SER A 6 -25.14 -2.57 -13.64
CA SER A 6 -23.72 -2.38 -13.30
C SER A 6 -23.37 -0.92 -13.02
N TRP A 7 -23.98 0.03 -13.74
CA TRP A 7 -23.73 1.46 -13.54
C TRP A 7 -24.31 1.98 -12.24
N LEU A 8 -25.50 1.52 -11.85
CA LEU A 8 -26.13 1.91 -10.59
C LEU A 8 -25.31 1.40 -9.39
N ILE A 9 -24.80 0.16 -9.47
CA ILE A 9 -23.92 -0.41 -8.45
C ILE A 9 -22.61 0.38 -8.40
N ILE A 10 -21.99 0.71 -9.54
CA ILE A 10 -20.76 1.52 -9.58
C ILE A 10 -20.99 2.91 -8.97
N MET A 11 -22.08 3.58 -9.31
CA MET A 11 -22.43 4.91 -8.79
C MET A 11 -22.71 4.89 -7.28
N CYS A 12 -23.45 3.88 -6.79
CA CYS A 12 -23.67 3.69 -5.36
C CYS A 12 -22.37 3.33 -4.64
N SER A 13 -21.51 2.51 -5.24
CA SER A 13 -20.20 2.18 -4.67
C SER A 13 -19.25 3.37 -4.63
N LEU A 14 -19.27 4.23 -5.64
CA LEU A 14 -18.49 5.47 -5.67
C LEU A 14 -18.99 6.47 -4.63
N GLY A 15 -20.31 6.64 -4.50
CA GLY A 15 -20.92 7.51 -3.49
C GLY A 15 -20.66 7.03 -2.06
N LEU A 16 -20.72 5.72 -1.82
CA LEU A 16 -20.39 5.13 -0.53
C LEU A 16 -18.88 5.16 -0.24
N PHE A 17 -18.02 5.08 -1.25
CA PHE A 17 -16.58 5.29 -1.13
C PHE A 17 -16.25 6.75 -0.75
N VAL A 18 -16.94 7.73 -1.34
CA VAL A 18 -16.80 9.15 -0.95
C VAL A 18 -17.27 9.36 0.49
N LEU A 19 -18.35 8.72 0.93
CA LEU A 19 -18.81 8.78 2.33
C LEU A 19 -17.85 8.06 3.30
N ALA A 20 -17.17 7.01 2.84
CA ALA A 20 -16.13 6.32 3.59
C ALA A 20 -14.77 7.05 3.61
N LEU A 21 -14.66 8.23 3.00
CA LEU A 21 -13.50 9.11 3.20
C LEU A 21 -13.72 10.12 4.34
N ILE A 22 -14.91 10.13 4.97
CA ILE A 22 -15.32 11.24 5.84
C ILE A 22 -15.16 10.94 7.35
N ASP A 23 -15.07 9.70 7.85
CA ASP A 23 -14.88 9.47 9.30
C ASP A 23 -14.47 8.04 9.77
N ASN A 24 -13.47 7.91 10.66
CA ASN A 24 -12.86 6.65 11.15
C ASN A 24 -13.77 5.79 12.06
N ASN A 25 -14.93 5.33 11.58
CA ASN A 25 -15.94 4.60 12.36
C ASN A 25 -16.03 3.10 11.95
N PRO A 26 -16.27 2.13 12.86
CA PRO A 26 -16.60 0.74 12.51
C PRO A 26 -17.73 0.58 11.46
N ALA A 27 -18.62 1.56 11.33
CA ALA A 27 -19.58 1.64 10.21
C ALA A 27 -18.90 1.70 8.82
N GLN A 28 -17.73 2.34 8.70
CA GLN A 28 -16.92 2.31 7.46
C GLN A 28 -16.40 0.91 7.18
N LEU A 29 -15.91 0.16 8.17
CA LEU A 29 -15.42 -1.20 7.97
C LEU A 29 -16.55 -2.14 7.50
N SER A 30 -17.74 -2.03 8.08
CA SER A 30 -18.93 -2.77 7.62
C SER A 30 -19.38 -2.35 6.22
N LEU A 31 -19.33 -1.05 5.90
CA LEU A 31 -19.67 -0.52 4.59
C LEU A 31 -18.63 -0.93 3.52
N MET A 32 -17.35 -0.90 3.85
CA MET A 32 -16.23 -1.36 3.02
C MET A 32 -16.31 -2.87 2.77
N THR A 33 -16.73 -3.64 3.76
CA THR A 33 -16.96 -5.08 3.63
C THR A 33 -18.17 -5.36 2.73
N ALA A 34 -19.25 -4.60 2.88
CA ALA A 34 -20.43 -4.69 2.03
C ALA A 34 -20.15 -4.26 0.58
N LEU A 35 -19.34 -3.21 0.37
CA LEU A 35 -18.86 -2.76 -0.94
C LEU A 35 -17.96 -3.80 -1.59
N SER A 36 -16.98 -4.32 -0.84
CA SER A 36 -16.10 -5.38 -1.31
C SER A 36 -16.88 -6.64 -1.69
N ALA A 37 -17.91 -6.99 -0.89
CA ALA A 37 -18.80 -8.11 -1.16
C ALA A 37 -19.70 -7.89 -2.39
N THR A 38 -20.24 -6.69 -2.61
CA THR A 38 -20.98 -6.36 -3.84
C THR A 38 -20.06 -6.36 -5.06
N ILE A 39 -18.81 -5.93 -4.89
CA ILE A 39 -17.80 -5.93 -5.96
C ILE A 39 -17.40 -7.35 -6.39
N LEU A 40 -17.47 -8.35 -5.49
CA LEU A 40 -17.22 -9.76 -5.83
C LEU A 40 -18.22 -10.33 -6.86
N PHE A 41 -19.37 -9.68 -7.07
CA PHE A 41 -20.37 -10.07 -8.07
C PHE A 41 -20.18 -9.39 -9.43
N PHE A 42 -19.17 -8.53 -9.61
CA PHE A 42 -18.88 -7.97 -10.92
C PHE A 42 -18.46 -9.06 -11.90
N ASP A 43 -19.05 -9.03 -13.10
CA ASP A 43 -18.57 -9.80 -14.22
C ASP A 43 -17.16 -9.36 -14.66
N SER A 44 -16.58 -10.03 -15.65
CA SER A 44 -15.24 -9.69 -16.14
C SER A 44 -15.11 -8.25 -16.65
N LYS A 45 -16.20 -7.67 -17.18
CA LYS A 45 -16.20 -6.32 -17.73
C LYS A 45 -16.21 -5.28 -16.61
N GLY A 46 -17.05 -5.48 -15.59
CA GLY A 46 -17.11 -4.65 -14.40
C GLY A 46 -15.77 -4.57 -13.68
N ARG A 47 -15.09 -5.71 -13.48
CA ARG A 47 -13.75 -5.73 -12.88
C ARG A 47 -12.70 -4.98 -13.70
N HIS A 48 -12.78 -5.05 -15.02
CA HIS A 48 -11.86 -4.30 -15.89
C HIS A 48 -12.10 -2.79 -15.80
N ILE A 49 -13.36 -2.35 -15.81
CA ILE A 49 -13.73 -0.94 -15.61
C ILE A 49 -13.25 -0.47 -14.23
N LEU A 50 -13.48 -1.27 -13.20
CA LEU A 50 -13.06 -0.97 -11.83
C LEU A 50 -11.54 -0.88 -11.70
N GLY A 51 -10.80 -1.75 -12.39
CA GLY A 51 -9.34 -1.70 -12.46
C GLY A 51 -8.83 -0.39 -13.06
N TRP A 52 -9.43 0.05 -14.18
CA TRP A 52 -9.09 1.35 -14.78
C TRP A 52 -9.47 2.52 -13.88
N ALA A 53 -10.66 2.49 -13.26
CA ALA A 53 -11.09 3.52 -12.32
C ALA A 53 -10.11 3.63 -11.13
N PHE A 54 -9.75 2.49 -10.53
CA PHE A 54 -8.76 2.42 -9.46
C PHE A 54 -7.42 3.05 -9.89
N VAL A 55 -6.85 2.60 -11.01
CA VAL A 55 -5.56 3.12 -11.51
C VAL A 55 -5.63 4.62 -11.79
N LEU A 56 -6.70 5.10 -12.44
CA LEU A 56 -6.84 6.52 -12.78
C LEU A 56 -6.98 7.40 -11.53
N ILE A 57 -7.73 6.95 -10.51
CA ILE A 57 -7.82 7.64 -9.22
C ILE A 57 -6.44 7.71 -8.56
N ILE A 58 -5.68 6.61 -8.52
CA ILE A 58 -4.33 6.62 -7.93
C ILE A 58 -3.34 7.46 -8.75
N CYS A 59 -3.51 7.59 -10.08
CA CYS A 59 -2.74 8.55 -10.88
C CYS A 59 -3.01 10.00 -10.43
N VAL A 60 -4.26 10.38 -10.15
CA VAL A 60 -4.60 11.70 -9.61
C VAL A 60 -3.97 11.89 -8.23
N PHE A 61 -4.04 10.89 -7.35
CA PHE A 61 -3.37 10.93 -6.04
C PHE A 61 -1.86 11.04 -6.17
N SER A 62 -1.27 10.40 -7.19
CA SER A 62 0.16 10.53 -7.47
C SER A 62 0.52 11.96 -7.85
N GLN A 63 -0.25 12.59 -8.75
CA GLN A 63 -0.06 14.00 -9.12
C GLN A 63 -0.20 14.93 -7.92
N TRP A 64 -1.15 14.65 -7.02
CA TRP A 64 -1.29 15.38 -5.76
C TRP A 64 -0.03 15.23 -4.89
N GLY A 65 0.44 14.01 -4.64
CA GLY A 65 1.66 13.78 -3.86
C GLY A 65 2.92 14.42 -4.48
N ILE A 66 3.00 14.46 -5.81
CA ILE A 66 4.05 15.19 -6.55
C ILE A 66 3.93 16.70 -6.31
N GLY A 67 2.72 17.25 -6.37
CA GLY A 67 2.47 18.66 -6.07
C GLY A 67 2.90 19.04 -4.66
N GLN A 68 2.52 18.24 -3.66
CA GLN A 68 2.96 18.42 -2.27
C GLN A 68 4.48 18.37 -2.14
N PHE A 69 5.12 17.43 -2.83
CA PHE A 69 6.58 17.32 -2.83
C PHE A 69 7.27 18.51 -3.53
N ILE A 70 6.71 19.06 -4.60
CA ILE A 70 7.32 20.22 -5.28
C ILE A 70 7.13 21.49 -4.44
N LEU A 71 5.94 21.69 -3.89
CA LEU A 71 5.59 22.89 -3.14
C LEU A 71 6.03 22.84 -1.67
N GLN A 72 6.41 21.67 -1.16
CA GLN A 72 6.86 21.43 0.21
C GLN A 72 5.82 21.82 1.29
N GLN A 73 4.52 21.77 0.92
CA GLN A 73 3.37 22.14 1.76
C GLN A 73 2.10 21.38 1.30
N ASP A 74 1.01 21.51 2.05
CA ASP A 74 -0.31 21.04 1.60
C ASP A 74 -0.85 21.89 0.43
N LEU A 75 -1.65 21.27 -0.45
CA LEU A 75 -2.28 21.93 -1.61
C LEU A 75 -3.56 22.70 -1.26
N GLY A 76 -3.98 22.71 0.01
CA GLY A 76 -5.24 23.29 0.46
C GLY A 76 -6.48 22.44 0.18
N LEU A 77 -6.30 21.18 -0.19
CA LEU A 77 -7.35 20.19 -0.52
C LEU A 77 -7.92 19.49 0.73
N ARG A 78 -7.95 20.20 1.86
CA ARG A 78 -8.35 19.65 3.17
C ARG A 78 -9.78 19.13 3.19
N LEU A 79 -10.68 19.74 2.42
CA LEU A 79 -12.07 19.32 2.28
C LEU A 79 -12.24 17.91 1.71
N ILE A 80 -11.24 17.42 0.96
CA ILE A 80 -11.25 16.09 0.35
C ILE A 80 -10.25 15.13 1.02
N GLY A 81 -9.81 15.46 2.24
CA GLY A 81 -8.97 14.59 3.07
C GLY A 81 -7.47 14.88 3.01
N GLU A 82 -7.04 16.09 2.62
CA GLU A 82 -5.61 16.45 2.73
C GLU A 82 -5.11 16.48 4.17
N SER A 83 -4.02 15.75 4.44
CA SER A 83 -3.25 15.89 5.67
C SER A 83 -2.59 17.27 5.74
N ILE A 84 -2.54 17.85 6.94
CA ILE A 84 -1.81 19.12 7.15
C ILE A 84 -0.31 18.83 7.04
N LEU A 85 0.37 19.51 6.10
CA LEU A 85 1.78 19.27 5.79
C LEU A 85 2.60 20.55 5.93
N GLY A 86 3.81 20.40 6.46
CA GLY A 86 4.77 21.48 6.53
C GLY A 86 6.09 21.02 7.13
N SER A 87 7.18 21.67 6.74
CA SER A 87 8.52 21.35 7.23
C SER A 87 8.68 21.56 8.74
N SER A 88 7.92 22.49 9.33
CA SER A 88 7.89 22.80 10.76
C SER A 88 6.95 21.91 11.59
N ILE A 89 6.09 21.11 10.95
CA ILE A 89 5.08 20.31 11.65
C ILE A 89 5.70 19.01 12.15
N ASN A 90 5.44 18.66 13.41
CA ASN A 90 5.86 17.39 14.02
C ASN A 90 4.99 16.24 13.53
N GLY A 91 5.60 15.07 13.32
CA GLY A 91 4.90 13.90 12.75
C GLY A 91 4.82 13.89 11.22
N VAL A 92 5.17 14.99 10.54
CA VAL A 92 5.35 14.98 9.08
C VAL A 92 6.66 14.30 8.72
N ALA A 93 6.58 13.28 7.89
CA ALA A 93 7.65 12.51 7.31
C ALA A 93 8.46 13.40 6.38
N LYS A 94 9.61 13.81 6.91
CA LYS A 94 10.56 14.71 6.28
C LYS A 94 11.97 14.16 6.40
N PHE A 95 12.85 14.73 5.60
CA PHE A 95 14.28 14.49 5.67
C PHE A 95 14.86 15.33 6.82
N GLY A 96 16.06 15.01 7.30
CA GLY A 96 16.73 15.73 8.38
C GLY A 96 16.94 17.24 8.14
N ASN A 97 16.92 17.68 6.88
CA ASN A 97 16.95 19.09 6.47
C ASN A 97 15.57 19.75 6.29
N GLY A 98 14.48 19.04 6.63
CA GLY A 98 13.12 19.57 6.57
C GLY A 98 12.38 19.39 5.25
N ILE A 99 12.97 18.73 4.25
CA ILE A 99 12.27 18.42 2.99
C ILE A 99 11.10 17.48 3.28
N VAL A 100 9.88 17.85 2.92
CA VAL A 100 8.65 17.07 3.09
C VAL A 100 8.54 16.03 1.97
N ARG A 101 8.12 14.82 2.30
CA ARG A 101 7.85 13.72 1.34
C ARG A 101 6.45 13.88 0.73
N GLY A 102 6.16 13.22 -0.40
CA GLY A 102 4.81 13.21 -0.98
C GLY A 102 3.84 12.30 -0.21
N TYR A 103 2.61 12.76 0.02
CA TYR A 103 1.57 12.06 0.79
C TYR A 103 0.31 11.73 -0.04
N GLY A 104 0.03 12.50 -1.09
CA GLY A 104 -1.29 12.49 -1.73
C GLY A 104 -2.39 12.75 -0.69
N PRO A 105 -3.52 12.02 -0.74
CA PRO A 105 -4.61 12.13 0.24
C PRO A 105 -4.35 11.37 1.55
N PHE A 106 -3.18 10.78 1.75
CA PHE A 106 -2.97 9.87 2.87
C PHE A 106 -2.35 10.55 4.09
N GLU A 107 -2.45 9.89 5.25
CA GLU A 107 -1.88 10.36 6.52
C GLU A 107 -0.36 10.21 6.59
N HIS A 108 0.25 9.40 5.71
CA HIS A 108 1.69 9.19 5.70
C HIS A 108 2.23 8.87 4.29
N ALA A 109 3.44 9.33 4.00
CA ALA A 109 4.15 9.00 2.77
C ALA A 109 4.33 7.49 2.48
N ASN A 110 4.43 6.61 3.49
CA ASN A 110 4.66 5.18 3.24
C ASN A 110 3.44 4.48 2.66
N ILE A 111 2.23 4.73 3.20
CA ILE A 111 0.99 4.23 2.64
C ILE A 111 0.80 4.75 1.21
N PHE A 112 1.05 6.03 0.96
CA PHE A 112 0.99 6.61 -0.37
C PHE A 112 1.86 5.84 -1.39
N GLY A 113 3.15 5.65 -1.09
CA GLY A 113 4.04 4.87 -1.93
C GLY A 113 3.58 3.42 -2.12
N GLY A 114 3.06 2.80 -1.06
CA GLY A 114 2.48 1.46 -1.10
C GLY A 114 1.27 1.34 -2.02
N ILE A 115 0.34 2.30 -1.97
CA ILE A 115 -0.85 2.33 -2.83
C ILE A 115 -0.47 2.62 -4.29
N CYS A 116 0.52 3.49 -4.56
CA CYS A 116 1.06 3.66 -5.91
C CYS A 116 1.67 2.36 -6.45
N LEU A 117 2.41 1.61 -5.62
CA LEU A 117 2.92 0.28 -5.98
C LEU A 117 1.78 -0.70 -6.26
N LEU A 118 0.72 -0.71 -5.45
CA LEU A 118 -0.45 -1.56 -5.67
C LEU A 118 -1.14 -1.24 -7.01
N ALA A 119 -1.26 0.04 -7.37
CA ALA A 119 -1.76 0.47 -8.66
C ALA A 119 -0.86 0.01 -9.82
N LEU A 120 0.47 0.02 -9.65
CA LEU A 120 1.41 -0.55 -10.64
C LEU A 120 1.20 -2.06 -10.81
N ILE A 121 0.91 -2.81 -9.75
CA ILE A 121 0.57 -4.25 -9.84
C ILE A 121 -0.74 -4.44 -10.62
N VAL A 122 -1.77 -3.65 -10.30
CA VAL A 122 -3.10 -3.77 -10.94
C VAL A 122 -3.06 -3.36 -12.41
N VAL A 123 -2.27 -2.34 -12.77
CA VAL A 123 -2.29 -1.80 -14.13
C VAL A 123 -1.61 -2.73 -15.15
N GLU A 124 -0.64 -3.53 -14.73
CA GLU A 124 0.09 -4.44 -15.63
C GLU A 124 -0.82 -5.39 -16.45
N PRO A 125 -1.75 -6.17 -15.86
CA PRO A 125 -2.67 -7.01 -16.64
C PRO A 125 -3.67 -6.19 -17.47
N LEU A 126 -3.98 -4.94 -17.08
CA LEU A 126 -4.86 -4.06 -17.85
C LEU A 126 -4.16 -3.51 -19.11
N LEU A 127 -2.86 -3.19 -18.98
CA LEU A 127 -2.03 -2.63 -20.05
C LEU A 127 -1.45 -3.69 -20.98
N THR A 128 -1.44 -4.97 -20.59
CA THR A 128 -0.98 -6.10 -21.43
C THR A 128 -1.67 -6.13 -22.80
N TYR A 129 -2.89 -5.60 -22.89
CA TYR A 129 -3.69 -5.56 -24.11
C TYR A 129 -3.76 -4.19 -24.77
N SER A 130 -3.20 -3.15 -24.15
CA SER A 130 -3.19 -1.81 -24.74
C SER A 130 -2.15 -1.74 -25.85
N ARG A 131 -2.59 -1.46 -27.08
CA ARG A 131 -1.68 -1.14 -28.19
C ARG A 131 -1.03 0.24 -28.02
N ASN A 132 -1.61 1.13 -27.21
CA ASN A 132 -1.13 2.49 -27.02
C ASN A 132 0.02 2.52 -26.01
N THR A 133 1.25 2.54 -26.53
CA THR A 133 2.48 2.58 -25.73
C THR A 133 2.66 3.89 -24.97
N LEU A 134 2.12 5.00 -25.47
CA LEU A 134 2.23 6.31 -24.82
C LEU A 134 1.41 6.34 -23.53
N ILE A 135 0.12 5.99 -23.59
CA ILE A 135 -0.76 5.96 -22.41
C ILE A 135 -0.17 5.04 -21.34
N ARG A 136 0.31 3.85 -21.75
CA ARG A 136 0.99 2.91 -20.85
C ARG A 136 2.17 3.57 -20.13
N ASN A 137 3.07 4.17 -20.89
CA ASN A 137 4.30 4.75 -20.35
C ASN A 137 3.98 5.95 -19.44
N VAL A 138 3.00 6.79 -19.78
CA VAL A 138 2.54 7.91 -18.95
C VAL A 138 2.00 7.43 -17.61
N ILE A 139 1.19 6.37 -17.59
CA ILE A 139 0.63 5.81 -16.34
C ILE A 139 1.76 5.23 -15.47
N ILE A 140 2.62 4.38 -16.04
CA ILE A 140 3.75 3.80 -15.30
C ILE A 140 4.67 4.89 -14.76
N PHE A 141 4.96 5.93 -15.56
CA PHE A 141 5.76 7.07 -15.15
C PHE A 141 5.11 7.83 -14.00
N THR A 142 3.82 8.14 -14.11
CA THR A 142 3.08 8.92 -13.10
C THR A 142 3.00 8.16 -11.77
N LEU A 143 2.62 6.88 -11.79
CA LEU A 143 2.56 6.07 -10.57
C LEU A 143 3.96 5.82 -9.98
N GLY A 144 4.94 5.55 -10.84
CA GLY A 144 6.32 5.37 -10.46
C GLY A 144 6.92 6.61 -9.80
N LEU A 145 6.63 7.80 -10.32
CA LEU A 145 7.05 9.05 -9.72
C LEU A 145 6.42 9.23 -8.34
N GLY A 146 5.15 8.86 -8.16
CA GLY A 146 4.47 8.78 -6.87
C GLY A 146 5.21 7.90 -5.86
N VAL A 147 5.61 6.69 -6.27
CA VAL A 147 6.44 5.80 -5.45
C VAL A 147 7.75 6.48 -5.03
N PHE A 148 8.42 7.20 -5.94
CA PHE A 148 9.70 7.84 -5.62
C PHE A 148 9.55 9.09 -4.74
N VAL A 149 8.61 9.99 -5.02
CA VAL A 149 8.40 11.19 -4.17
C VAL A 149 7.86 10.82 -2.79
N SER A 150 7.28 9.62 -2.65
CA SER A 150 6.97 9.07 -1.34
C SER A 150 8.23 8.78 -0.52
N PHE A 151 9.40 8.55 -1.13
CA PHE A 151 10.64 8.09 -0.50
C PHE A 151 10.48 6.86 0.44
N SER A 152 9.47 6.02 0.20
CA SER A 152 9.28 4.77 0.92
C SER A 152 10.25 3.71 0.40
N ARG A 153 11.29 3.39 1.20
CA ARG A 153 12.30 2.35 0.87
C ARG A 153 11.64 1.02 0.49
N ALA A 154 10.59 0.64 1.22
CA ALA A 154 9.86 -0.60 0.99
C ALA A 154 9.07 -0.58 -0.34
N ALA A 155 8.42 0.54 -0.68
CA ALA A 155 7.67 0.66 -1.93
C ALA A 155 8.60 0.71 -3.16
N ILE A 156 9.74 1.41 -3.06
CA ILE A 156 10.76 1.45 -4.12
C ILE A 156 11.33 0.05 -4.37
N LEU A 157 11.67 -0.68 -3.30
CA LEU A 157 12.14 -2.06 -3.42
C LEU A 157 11.05 -2.98 -4.01
N GLY A 158 9.80 -2.82 -3.57
CA GLY A 158 8.67 -3.55 -4.14
C GLY A 158 8.49 -3.28 -5.64
N TRP A 159 8.67 -2.04 -6.09
CA TRP A 159 8.59 -1.72 -7.52
C TRP A 159 9.74 -2.35 -8.33
N PHE A 160 10.95 -2.38 -7.77
CA PHE A 160 12.07 -3.10 -8.39
C PHE A 160 11.76 -4.60 -8.52
N VAL A 161 11.25 -5.23 -7.47
CA VAL A 161 10.81 -6.64 -7.50
C VAL A 161 9.71 -6.84 -8.55
N LEU A 162 8.74 -5.93 -8.64
CA LEU A 162 7.69 -6.00 -9.65
C LEU A 162 8.27 -5.95 -11.08
N ALA A 163 9.21 -5.05 -11.36
CA ALA A 163 9.85 -4.93 -12.67
C ALA A 163 10.58 -6.23 -13.06
N LEU A 164 11.28 -6.87 -12.10
CA LEU A 164 11.92 -8.17 -12.29
C LEU A 164 10.90 -9.27 -12.57
N VAL A 165 9.85 -9.36 -11.75
CA VAL A 165 8.76 -10.33 -11.90
C VAL A 165 8.09 -10.20 -13.27
N VAL A 166 7.76 -8.98 -13.69
CA VAL A 166 7.18 -8.71 -15.02
C VAL A 166 8.16 -9.13 -16.12
N GLY A 167 9.46 -8.90 -15.95
CA GLY A 167 10.49 -9.31 -16.91
C GLY A 167 10.61 -10.82 -17.09
N ILE A 168 10.40 -11.57 -16.01
CA ILE A 168 10.42 -13.04 -16.00
C ILE A 168 9.11 -13.62 -16.57
N LEU A 169 7.96 -13.09 -16.13
CA LEU A 169 6.64 -13.61 -16.49
C LEU A 169 6.24 -13.33 -17.94
N TYR A 170 6.61 -12.16 -18.46
CA TYR A 170 6.25 -11.75 -19.81
C TYR A 170 7.47 -11.88 -20.73
N ARG A 171 7.43 -12.88 -21.63
CA ARG A 171 8.47 -13.11 -22.66
C ARG A 171 8.82 -11.87 -23.50
N GLY A 172 7.94 -10.86 -23.53
CA GLY A 172 8.23 -9.53 -24.06
C GLY A 172 8.86 -8.60 -23.02
N ARG A 173 10.18 -8.42 -23.06
CA ARG A 173 10.95 -7.54 -22.15
C ARG A 173 10.55 -6.05 -22.19
N ARG A 174 9.59 -5.62 -23.00
CA ARG A 174 9.25 -4.20 -23.20
C ARG A 174 8.70 -3.54 -21.93
N HIS A 175 7.82 -4.20 -21.19
CA HIS A 175 7.21 -3.63 -19.98
C HIS A 175 8.26 -3.49 -18.86
N ALA A 176 8.94 -4.59 -18.55
CA ALA A 176 10.04 -4.62 -17.59
C ALA A 176 11.17 -3.64 -17.96
N ARG A 177 11.53 -3.53 -19.25
CA ARG A 177 12.49 -2.54 -19.72
C ARG A 177 11.99 -1.12 -19.50
N THR A 178 10.70 -0.84 -19.75
CA THR A 178 10.13 0.49 -19.52
C THR A 178 10.16 0.85 -18.04
N MET A 179 9.72 -0.05 -17.16
CA MET A 179 9.83 0.13 -15.71
C MET A 179 11.28 0.32 -15.29
N GLY A 180 12.20 -0.53 -15.76
CA GLY A 180 13.63 -0.44 -15.44
C GLY A 180 14.26 0.88 -15.89
N ILE A 181 13.92 1.38 -17.09
CA ILE A 181 14.39 2.68 -17.58
C ILE A 181 13.83 3.81 -16.71
N ILE A 182 12.55 3.78 -16.35
CA ILE A 182 11.94 4.82 -15.51
C ILE A 182 12.53 4.78 -14.09
N ILE A 183 12.72 3.59 -13.51
CA ILE A 183 13.39 3.40 -12.21
C ILE A 183 14.80 3.97 -12.29
N LEU A 184 15.58 3.61 -13.31
CA LEU A 184 16.94 4.12 -13.48
C LEU A 184 16.95 5.64 -13.65
N LEU A 185 16.04 6.20 -14.46
CA LEU A 185 15.89 7.63 -14.63
C LEU A 185 15.62 8.33 -13.30
N PHE A 186 14.68 7.84 -12.48
CA PHE A 186 14.40 8.42 -11.18
C PHE A 186 15.52 8.22 -10.17
N MET A 187 16.20 7.06 -10.20
CA MET A 187 17.39 6.83 -9.37
C MET A 187 18.48 7.85 -9.69
N ILE A 188 18.69 8.20 -10.96
CA ILE A 188 19.67 9.21 -11.39
C ILE A 188 19.20 10.62 -11.01
N VAL A 189 17.97 11.00 -11.38
CA VAL A 189 17.44 12.36 -11.19
C VAL A 189 17.28 12.70 -9.70
N LEU A 190 16.80 11.75 -8.91
CA LEU A 190 16.58 11.93 -7.47
C LEU A 190 17.77 11.40 -6.64
N TRP A 191 18.89 11.03 -7.26
CA TRP A 191 20.06 10.49 -6.57
C TRP A 191 20.53 11.35 -5.39
N PRO A 192 20.65 12.69 -5.52
CA PRO A 192 21.11 13.51 -4.40
C PRO A 192 20.19 13.41 -3.17
N LEU A 193 18.88 13.37 -3.41
CA LEU A 193 17.88 13.23 -2.35
C LEU A 193 17.90 11.82 -1.76
N LEU A 194 18.04 10.78 -2.59
CA LEU A 194 18.17 9.40 -2.13
C LEU A 194 19.41 9.21 -1.25
N LEU A 195 20.57 9.76 -1.66
CA LEU A 195 21.78 9.76 -0.85
C LEU A 195 21.58 10.49 0.46
N GLN A 196 20.93 11.66 0.44
CA GLN A 196 20.60 12.37 1.66
C GLN A 196 19.72 11.52 2.58
N ARG A 197 18.74 10.81 2.03
CA ARG A 197 17.88 9.91 2.80
C ARG A 197 18.61 8.70 3.38
N LEU A 198 19.66 8.23 2.71
CA LEU A 198 20.48 7.11 3.20
C LEU A 198 21.46 7.55 4.29
N ASN A 199 21.99 8.78 4.19
CA ASN A 199 22.99 9.33 5.11
C ASN A 199 22.40 10.27 6.18
N ASP A 200 21.08 10.31 6.31
CA ASP A 200 20.40 11.16 7.28
C ASP A 200 20.66 10.65 8.70
N SER A 201 21.58 11.29 9.41
CA SER A 201 21.93 10.93 10.78
C SER A 201 20.79 11.15 11.78
N ARG A 202 19.73 11.86 11.38
CA ARG A 202 18.50 12.04 12.16
C ARG A 202 17.42 11.02 11.78
N ASP A 203 17.67 10.15 10.81
CA ASP A 203 16.73 9.09 10.43
C ASP A 203 16.69 7.99 11.50
N VAL A 204 15.74 8.13 12.41
CA VAL A 204 15.48 7.14 13.46
C VAL A 204 14.71 5.91 12.96
N ALA A 205 14.27 5.88 11.70
CA ALA A 205 13.37 4.84 11.19
C ALA A 205 13.93 3.41 11.30
N VAL A 206 15.25 3.21 11.13
CA VAL A 206 15.86 1.87 11.27
C VAL A 206 15.92 1.47 12.74
N SER A 207 16.39 2.37 13.62
CA SER A 207 16.46 2.12 15.06
C SER A 207 15.07 1.92 15.69
N GLU A 208 14.06 2.67 15.25
CA GLU A 208 12.67 2.51 15.69
C GLU A 208 12.11 1.15 15.27
N ARG A 209 12.37 0.69 14.05
CA ARG A 209 11.96 -0.65 13.61
C ARG A 209 12.62 -1.75 14.43
N ILE A 210 13.93 -1.66 14.66
CA ILE A 210 14.66 -2.64 15.47
C ILE A 210 14.09 -2.67 16.90
N ARG A 211 13.90 -1.50 17.52
CA ARG A 211 13.27 -1.40 18.84
C ARG A 211 11.86 -1.98 18.85
N GLY A 212 11.03 -1.61 17.88
CA GLY A 212 9.67 -2.15 17.74
C GLY A 212 9.64 -3.67 17.59
N TYR A 213 10.60 -4.26 16.86
CA TYR A 213 10.72 -5.73 16.76
C TYR A 213 11.10 -6.37 18.09
N LEU A 214 12.06 -5.77 18.81
CA LEU A 214 12.48 -6.25 20.12
C LEU A 214 11.35 -6.14 21.15
N TRP A 215 10.70 -4.98 21.27
CA TRP A 215 9.57 -4.76 22.16
C TRP A 215 8.41 -5.69 21.83
N SER A 216 8.08 -5.86 20.55
CA SER A 216 7.05 -6.81 20.13
C SER A 216 7.38 -8.24 20.56
N ALA A 217 8.64 -8.66 20.43
CA ALA A 217 9.06 -10.00 20.83
C ALA A 217 8.96 -10.19 22.35
N GLU A 218 9.35 -9.18 23.15
CA GLU A 218 9.26 -9.25 24.62
C GLU A 218 7.81 -9.25 25.12
N ILE A 219 6.94 -8.41 24.54
CA ILE A 219 5.52 -8.39 24.88
C ILE A 219 4.84 -9.73 24.53
N MET A 220 5.22 -10.34 23.40
CA MET A 220 4.71 -11.66 23.03
C MET A 220 5.16 -12.78 23.98
N LYS A 221 6.36 -12.67 24.57
CA LYS A 221 6.84 -13.64 25.57
C LYS A 221 6.06 -13.53 26.88
N THR A 222 5.76 -12.32 27.33
CA THR A 222 5.07 -12.07 28.61
C THR A 222 3.61 -12.50 28.61
N HIS A 223 2.92 -12.40 27.47
CA HIS A 223 1.48 -12.69 27.34
C HIS A 223 1.15 -14.10 26.82
N SER A 224 2.12 -15.03 26.87
CA SER A 224 2.09 -16.33 26.20
C SER A 224 2.06 -16.22 24.67
N ALA A 225 3.10 -16.78 24.04
CA ALA A 225 3.24 -16.80 22.58
C ALA A 225 2.06 -17.46 21.84
N TRP A 226 1.17 -18.17 22.54
CA TRP A 226 0.07 -18.94 21.96
C TRP A 226 -1.22 -18.14 21.78
N TYR A 227 -1.59 -17.29 22.75
CA TYR A 227 -2.91 -16.63 22.79
C TYR A 227 -2.91 -15.21 22.22
N GLY A 228 -1.74 -14.59 22.08
CA GLY A 228 -1.61 -13.22 21.58
C GLY A 228 -2.16 -12.18 22.54
N LEU A 229 -2.05 -10.92 22.14
CA LEU A 229 -2.47 -9.76 22.96
C LEU A 229 -3.98 -9.45 22.84
N GLY A 230 -4.65 -10.05 21.86
CA GLY A 230 -5.99 -9.65 21.43
C GLY A 230 -5.95 -8.56 20.35
N LEU A 231 -6.98 -8.55 19.51
CA LEU A 231 -7.11 -7.57 18.44
C LEU A 231 -7.21 -6.16 19.03
N TYR A 232 -6.51 -5.20 18.40
CA TYR A 232 -6.46 -3.79 18.81
C TYR A 232 -5.77 -3.48 20.15
N ASN A 233 -5.34 -4.48 20.92
CA ASN A 233 -4.67 -4.25 22.22
C ASN A 233 -3.17 -3.94 22.10
N TYR A 234 -2.55 -4.15 20.93
CA TYR A 234 -1.09 -4.04 20.76
C TYR A 234 -0.50 -2.73 21.32
N LYS A 235 -1.08 -1.56 20.99
CA LYS A 235 -0.56 -0.26 21.45
C LYS A 235 -0.68 -0.07 22.96
N MET A 236 -1.76 -0.58 23.54
CA MET A 236 -1.99 -0.54 24.98
C MET A 236 -0.96 -1.40 25.71
N GLU A 237 -0.75 -2.63 25.25
CA GLU A 237 0.23 -3.52 25.86
C GLU A 237 1.67 -3.06 25.67
N LEU A 238 1.99 -2.44 24.52
CA LEU A 238 3.28 -1.78 24.32
C LEU A 238 3.51 -0.67 25.34
N ARG A 239 2.50 0.18 25.58
CA ARG A 239 2.58 1.24 26.58
C ARG A 239 2.78 0.67 27.98
N ASN A 240 2.01 -0.36 28.36
CA ASN A 240 2.12 -1.00 29.66
C ASN A 240 3.52 -1.58 29.86
N TYR A 241 4.01 -2.36 28.89
CA TYR A 241 5.35 -2.92 28.92
C TYR A 241 6.44 -1.86 29.09
N LEU A 242 6.41 -0.77 28.32
CA LEU A 242 7.42 0.28 28.42
C LEU A 242 7.38 0.99 29.78
N ASN A 243 6.18 1.23 30.33
CA ASN A 243 6.01 1.79 31.66
C ASN A 243 6.53 0.84 32.75
N ASP A 244 6.16 -0.44 32.68
CA ASP A 244 6.55 -1.47 33.66
C ASP A 244 8.06 -1.70 33.69
N GLN A 245 8.71 -1.60 32.53
CA GLN A 245 10.17 -1.71 32.40
C GLN A 245 10.91 -0.39 32.63
N ALA A 246 10.20 0.69 32.98
CA ALA A 246 10.75 2.04 33.13
C ALA A 246 11.59 2.50 31.92
N ILE A 247 11.21 2.07 30.72
CA ILE A 247 11.87 2.47 29.47
C ILE A 247 11.32 3.83 29.06
N SER A 248 12.19 4.83 28.90
CA SER A 248 11.79 6.13 28.37
C SER A 248 11.39 6.03 26.90
N TYR A 249 10.24 6.58 26.55
CA TYR A 249 9.72 6.60 25.18
C TYR A 249 9.07 7.93 24.83
N HIS A 250 9.01 8.22 23.55
CA HIS A 250 8.23 9.31 23.00
C HIS A 250 6.82 8.85 22.61
N PRO A 251 5.79 9.72 22.66
CA PRO A 251 4.41 9.33 22.37
C PRO A 251 4.20 8.66 20.99
N TRP A 252 4.98 9.06 19.98
CA TRP A 252 4.91 8.48 18.63
C TRP A 252 5.55 7.08 18.51
N GLU A 253 6.37 6.68 19.49
CA GLU A 253 6.95 5.33 19.54
C GLU A 253 5.91 4.29 20.01
N ILE A 254 4.78 4.74 20.60
CA ILE A 254 3.60 3.91 20.85
C ILE A 254 2.80 3.74 19.57
N ASP A 255 3.39 3.03 18.62
CA ASP A 255 2.75 2.63 17.38
C ASP A 255 2.87 1.12 17.18
N TYR A 256 2.19 0.62 16.18
CA TYR A 256 2.27 -0.78 15.81
C TYR A 256 3.67 -1.13 15.27
N VAL A 257 4.04 -2.41 15.44
CA VAL A 257 5.27 -2.92 14.84
C VAL A 257 5.21 -2.83 13.32
N HIS A 258 6.25 -2.27 12.70
CA HIS A 258 6.39 -2.08 11.25
C HIS A 258 6.66 -3.41 10.49
N SER A 259 5.81 -4.41 10.69
CA SER A 259 5.83 -5.68 10.00
C SER A 259 4.46 -6.34 10.17
N VAL A 260 3.70 -6.45 9.08
CA VAL A 260 2.39 -7.11 9.05
C VAL A 260 2.44 -8.52 9.67
N PRO A 261 3.37 -9.42 9.29
CA PRO A 261 3.40 -10.77 9.86
C PRO A 261 3.59 -10.77 11.38
N LEU A 262 4.56 -9.99 11.86
CA LEU A 262 4.85 -9.87 13.29
C LEU A 262 3.68 -9.27 14.05
N MET A 263 3.01 -8.26 13.50
CA MET A 263 1.85 -7.66 14.15
C MET A 263 0.67 -8.64 14.24
N VAL A 264 0.38 -9.39 13.17
CA VAL A 264 -0.66 -10.42 13.20
C VAL A 264 -0.34 -11.46 14.27
N MET A 265 0.90 -11.97 14.30
CA MET A 265 1.33 -12.93 15.31
C MET A 265 1.29 -12.35 16.74
N ALA A 266 1.62 -11.08 16.93
CA ALA A 266 1.53 -10.44 18.23
C ALA A 266 0.08 -10.34 18.72
N GLN A 267 -0.86 -9.98 17.85
CA GLN A 267 -2.26 -9.81 18.24
C GLN A 267 -3.01 -11.12 18.42
N THR A 268 -2.78 -12.11 17.56
CA THR A 268 -3.56 -13.37 17.59
C THR A 268 -2.84 -14.49 18.33
N GLY A 269 -1.52 -14.42 18.49
CA GLY A 269 -0.65 -15.50 18.91
C GLY A 269 0.18 -16.04 17.74
N MET A 270 1.33 -16.64 18.03
CA MET A 270 2.29 -17.12 17.04
C MET A 270 1.72 -18.29 16.21
N LEU A 271 1.06 -19.25 16.86
CA LEU A 271 0.48 -20.41 16.18
C LEU A 271 -0.73 -20.01 15.32
N SER A 272 -1.73 -19.39 15.94
CA SER A 272 -2.95 -18.92 15.28
C SER A 272 -2.65 -17.89 14.18
N GLY A 273 -1.75 -16.94 14.45
CA GLY A 273 -1.33 -15.92 13.49
C GLY A 273 -0.56 -16.51 12.32
N GLY A 274 0.36 -17.45 12.59
CA GLY A 274 1.04 -18.20 11.54
C GLY A 274 0.08 -18.99 10.66
N MET A 275 -0.87 -19.72 11.27
CA MET A 275 -1.92 -20.44 10.55
C MET A 275 -2.80 -19.50 9.72
N LEU A 276 -3.17 -18.34 10.26
CA LEU A 276 -3.96 -17.33 9.54
C LEU A 276 -3.22 -16.80 8.32
N ILE A 277 -1.93 -16.46 8.45
CA ILE A 277 -1.10 -16.00 7.33
C ILE A 277 -1.02 -17.09 6.25
N ILE A 278 -0.74 -18.34 6.64
CA ILE A 278 -0.70 -19.47 5.70
C ILE A 278 -2.04 -19.67 5.00
N ALA A 279 -3.15 -19.61 5.74
CA ALA A 279 -4.50 -19.75 5.20
C ALA A 279 -4.81 -18.64 4.18
N ILE A 280 -4.45 -17.38 4.47
CA ILE A 280 -4.60 -16.25 3.56
C ILE A 280 -3.76 -16.46 2.29
N LEU A 281 -2.48 -16.84 2.43
CA LEU A 281 -1.61 -17.11 1.28
C LEU A 281 -2.15 -18.25 0.41
N PHE A 282 -2.61 -19.34 1.04
CA PHE A 282 -3.23 -20.45 0.34
C PHE A 282 -4.52 -20.03 -0.38
N TRP A 283 -5.37 -19.25 0.27
CA TRP A 283 -6.59 -18.70 -0.33
C TRP A 283 -6.27 -17.81 -1.54
N LEU A 284 -5.28 -16.92 -1.44
CA LEU A 284 -4.83 -16.08 -2.55
C LEU A 284 -4.35 -16.92 -3.74
N VAL A 285 -3.57 -17.98 -3.51
CA VAL A 285 -3.12 -18.92 -4.56
C VAL A 285 -4.30 -19.62 -5.24
N LYS A 286 -5.37 -19.93 -4.49
CA LYS A 286 -6.57 -20.60 -5.03
C LYS A 286 -7.46 -19.68 -5.85
N ILE A 287 -7.59 -18.41 -5.46
CA ILE A 287 -8.53 -17.49 -6.13
C ILE A 287 -7.90 -16.70 -7.27
N LEU A 288 -6.60 -16.39 -7.20
CA LEU A 288 -5.91 -15.55 -8.18
C LEU A 288 -5.25 -16.40 -9.27
N PRO A 289 -5.16 -15.89 -10.50
CA PRO A 289 -4.32 -16.53 -11.51
C PRO A 289 -2.84 -16.49 -11.08
N GLY A 290 -2.07 -17.54 -11.38
CA GLY A 290 -0.68 -17.68 -10.92
C GLY A 290 0.21 -16.45 -11.21
N ARG A 291 0.02 -15.79 -12.37
CA ARG A 291 0.73 -14.53 -12.69
C ARG A 291 0.43 -13.41 -11.67
N ALA A 292 -0.84 -13.25 -11.28
CA ALA A 292 -1.23 -12.24 -10.31
C ALA A 292 -0.70 -12.54 -8.91
N VAL A 293 -0.65 -13.82 -8.51
CA VAL A 293 -0.02 -14.23 -7.23
C VAL A 293 1.44 -13.82 -7.19
N ILE A 294 2.19 -14.13 -8.25
CA ILE A 294 3.63 -13.80 -8.34
C ILE A 294 3.83 -12.28 -8.33
N MET A 295 2.99 -11.52 -9.05
CA MET A 295 3.05 -10.05 -9.03
C MET A 295 2.69 -9.46 -7.67
N MET A 296 1.68 -10.00 -6.96
CA MET A 296 1.37 -9.60 -5.60
C MET A 296 2.50 -9.87 -4.62
N GLY A 297 3.36 -10.86 -4.91
CA GLY A 297 4.61 -11.08 -4.16
C GLY A 297 5.54 -9.86 -4.12
N SER A 298 5.41 -8.91 -5.06
CA SER A 298 6.14 -7.64 -5.00
C SER A 298 5.72 -6.71 -3.86
N LEU A 299 4.61 -7.00 -3.16
CA LEU A 299 4.21 -6.31 -1.93
C LEU A 299 4.96 -6.79 -0.69
N LEU A 300 5.68 -7.92 -0.76
CA LEU A 300 6.38 -8.48 0.40
C LEU A 300 7.30 -7.45 1.09
N PRO A 301 8.12 -6.65 0.40
CA PRO A 301 8.90 -5.61 1.05
C PRO A 301 8.07 -4.63 1.88
N VAL A 302 6.89 -4.25 1.40
CA VAL A 302 6.00 -3.31 2.10
C VAL A 302 5.31 -3.99 3.28
N LEU A 303 4.82 -5.21 3.10
CA LEU A 303 4.20 -5.99 4.18
C LEU A 303 5.18 -6.36 5.29
N SER A 304 6.46 -6.52 4.97
CA SER A 304 7.51 -6.88 5.94
C SER A 304 8.15 -5.69 6.66
N LEU A 305 8.00 -4.47 6.14
CA LEU A 305 8.67 -3.27 6.67
C LEU A 305 7.70 -2.15 7.08
N ASP A 306 6.41 -2.41 6.93
CA ASP A 306 5.35 -1.55 7.39
C ASP A 306 4.09 -2.36 7.69
N HIS A 307 3.08 -1.69 8.26
CA HIS A 307 1.94 -2.32 8.90
C HIS A 307 0.59 -1.74 8.41
N PHE A 308 0.62 -0.59 7.74
CA PHE A 308 -0.57 0.19 7.35
C PHE A 308 -1.60 -0.60 6.54
N TYR A 309 -1.20 -1.64 5.78
CA TYR A 309 -2.13 -2.45 4.99
C TYR A 309 -3.19 -3.16 5.82
N ILE A 310 -2.94 -3.38 7.11
CA ILE A 310 -3.91 -4.03 8.01
C ILE A 310 -4.29 -3.15 9.21
N THR A 311 -3.59 -2.06 9.47
CA THR A 311 -3.96 -1.10 10.52
C THR A 311 -4.74 0.10 10.02
N GLN A 312 -4.68 0.39 8.72
CA GLN A 312 -5.46 1.48 8.10
C GLN A 312 -6.56 0.88 7.20
N PRO A 313 -7.86 1.11 7.52
CA PRO A 313 -8.97 0.54 6.77
C PRO A 313 -8.93 0.85 5.26
N VAL A 314 -8.51 2.07 4.90
CA VAL A 314 -8.39 2.52 3.51
C VAL A 314 -7.38 1.67 2.73
N ALA A 315 -6.22 1.35 3.31
CA ALA A 315 -5.22 0.52 2.65
C ALA A 315 -5.70 -0.93 2.49
N LEU A 316 -6.35 -1.48 3.50
CA LEU A 316 -6.93 -2.83 3.44
C LEU A 316 -8.01 -2.94 2.36
N MET A 317 -8.84 -1.90 2.22
CA MET A 317 -9.84 -1.81 1.15
C MET A 317 -9.17 -1.80 -0.22
N TYR A 318 -8.14 -0.98 -0.44
CA TYR A 318 -7.43 -0.97 -1.73
C TYR A 318 -6.76 -2.31 -2.03
N LEU A 319 -6.18 -2.97 -1.04
CA LEU A 319 -5.61 -4.30 -1.20
C LEU A 319 -6.68 -5.32 -1.60
N THR A 320 -7.85 -5.27 -0.97
CA THR A 320 -8.98 -6.15 -1.28
C THR A 320 -9.52 -5.86 -2.69
N LEU A 321 -9.65 -4.59 -3.06
CA LEU A 321 -10.05 -4.16 -4.39
C LEU A 321 -9.08 -4.69 -5.47
N ALA A 322 -7.79 -4.59 -5.22
CA ALA A 322 -6.76 -5.13 -6.11
C ALA A 322 -6.91 -6.65 -6.29
N VAL A 323 -7.11 -7.41 -5.20
CA VAL A 323 -7.38 -8.86 -5.26
C VAL A 323 -8.61 -9.15 -6.12
N ILE A 324 -9.70 -8.39 -5.96
CA ILE A 324 -10.91 -8.59 -6.76
C ILE A 324 -10.65 -8.31 -8.25
N ILE A 325 -9.98 -7.20 -8.58
CA ILE A 325 -9.63 -6.85 -9.97
C ILE A 325 -8.77 -7.95 -10.60
N LEU A 326 -7.75 -8.43 -9.88
CA LEU A 326 -6.78 -9.41 -10.34
C LEU A 326 -7.34 -10.84 -10.47
N ARG A 327 -8.46 -11.16 -9.81
CA ARG A 327 -9.15 -12.47 -9.90
C ARG A 327 -9.66 -12.81 -11.31
N SER A 328 -9.68 -11.86 -12.25
CA SER A 328 -10.33 -12.06 -13.55
C SER A 328 -9.69 -13.18 -14.39
N LYS A 329 -10.44 -14.26 -14.66
CA LYS A 329 -10.02 -15.38 -15.53
C LYS A 329 -9.82 -15.01 -17.01
N LYS A 330 -10.40 -13.90 -17.48
CA LYS A 330 -10.49 -13.59 -18.92
C LYS A 330 -9.21 -12.97 -19.52
N THR A 331 -8.34 -12.38 -18.70
CA THR A 331 -7.03 -11.84 -19.13
C THR A 331 -6.00 -12.93 -19.47
N ASN A 332 -6.36 -14.21 -19.44
CA ASN A 332 -5.50 -15.31 -19.92
C ASN A 332 -6.11 -16.07 -21.12
N GLN A 333 -7.31 -15.70 -21.61
CA GLN A 333 -8.01 -16.45 -22.67
C GLN A 333 -8.30 -15.67 -23.96
N ILE A 334 -7.91 -14.39 -24.07
CA ILE A 334 -7.85 -13.76 -25.39
C ILE A 334 -6.57 -14.28 -26.06
N LYS A 335 -6.75 -15.41 -26.76
CA LYS A 335 -5.74 -16.05 -27.59
C LYS A 335 -5.06 -14.99 -28.45
N CYS A 336 -3.73 -15.02 -28.48
CA CYS A 336 -2.97 -14.47 -29.59
C CYS A 336 -3.57 -15.06 -30.88
N VAL A 337 -4.24 -14.20 -31.65
CA VAL A 337 -4.36 -14.34 -33.10
C VAL A 337 -3.48 -13.26 -33.68
#